data_AF-A0A5C3NJS6-F1
#
_entry.id   AF-A0A5C3NJS6-F1
#
_cell.length_a   1.000
_cell.length_b   1.000
_cell.length_c   1.000
_cell.angle_alpha   90.00
_cell.angle_beta   90.00
_cell.angle_gamma   90.00
#
_symmetry.space_group_name_H-M   'P 1'
#
loop_
_entity.id
_entity.type
_entity.pdbx_description
1 polymer ?
#
loop_
_entity_poly.entity_id
_entity_poly.type
_entity_poly.pdbx_seq_one_letter_code
_entity_poly.pdbx_strand_id
1 'polypeptide(L)'
;MDLPASMGCDHYESGHHPQTAYSGTGNYASGSMRASTSASGVAGAGVYGTTAPAGQAVATHEPTYRPSARDTYTTPTAEGSPMTHDQARNFLEEFYAANDGNKRPGPEQRATLAGITGLNIDYVANWFNDKRRIDQDYVPGSTPYNRPRMGRLNEAQKAQLKVRLDRGELSTKAEHAVIAEELGLESDAVDAWVYAQRQRERYHSQKKSAQKPLFKATPR
;
A
#
# COMPACT_ATOMS: atom_id res chain seq x y z
N MET A 1 -47.35 8.28 52.86
CA MET A 1 -46.07 8.64 52.22
C MET A 1 -46.22 8.23 50.77
N ASP A 2 -46.93 9.07 50.02
CA ASP A 2 -47.28 8.87 48.62
C ASP A 2 -46.12 9.33 47.71
N LEU A 3 -45.73 8.48 46.76
CA LEU A 3 -44.79 8.84 45.70
C LEU A 3 -45.58 9.08 44.41
N PRO A 4 -45.48 10.26 43.77
CA PRO A 4 -46.08 10.46 42.47
C PRO A 4 -45.19 9.88 41.35
N ALA A 5 -45.83 9.12 40.46
CA ALA A 5 -45.31 8.70 39.17
C ALA A 5 -45.06 9.93 38.29
N SER A 6 -43.82 10.08 37.79
CA SER A 6 -43.48 11.05 36.75
C SER A 6 -43.27 10.31 35.43
N MET A 7 -44.23 10.56 34.54
CA MET A 7 -44.38 10.00 33.20
C MET A 7 -43.69 10.98 32.24
N GLY A 8 -42.47 10.65 31.81
CA GLY A 8 -41.72 11.43 30.82
C GLY A 8 -41.87 10.78 29.44
N CYS A 9 -42.73 11.35 28.61
CA CYS A 9 -42.87 10.98 27.20
C CYS A 9 -41.91 11.86 26.37
N ASP A 10 -40.72 11.36 26.08
CA ASP A 10 -39.82 12.03 25.13
C ASP A 10 -40.20 11.66 23.70
N HIS A 11 -40.76 12.66 23.02
CA HIS A 11 -41.13 12.67 21.62
C HIS A 11 -39.86 12.88 20.79
N TYR A 12 -39.37 11.83 20.13
CA TYR A 12 -38.25 11.96 19.19
C TYR A 12 -38.78 12.43 17.83
N GLU A 13 -38.43 13.66 17.49
CA GLU A 13 -38.72 14.32 16.24
C GLU A 13 -37.88 13.69 15.11
N SER A 14 -38.56 13.00 14.18
CA SER A 14 -37.97 12.43 12.97
C SER A 14 -37.43 13.53 12.05
N GLY A 15 -36.12 13.78 12.15
CA GLY A 15 -35.38 14.60 11.20
C GLY A 15 -35.32 13.93 9.82
N HIS A 16 -36.09 14.45 8.88
CA HIS A 16 -35.98 14.16 7.45
C HIS A 16 -34.59 14.55 6.94
N HIS A 17 -33.74 13.57 6.63
CA HIS A 17 -32.51 13.79 5.86
C HIS A 17 -32.87 13.96 4.37
N PRO A 18 -32.49 15.07 3.72
CA PRO A 18 -32.60 15.18 2.27
C PRO A 18 -31.59 14.25 1.58
N GLN A 19 -32.09 13.35 0.74
CA GLN A 19 -31.28 12.59 -0.20
C GLN A 19 -30.63 13.57 -1.19
N THR A 20 -29.30 13.68 -1.13
CA THR A 20 -28.51 14.31 -2.18
C THR A 20 -28.22 13.27 -3.25
N ALA A 21 -28.92 13.39 -4.39
CA ALA A 21 -28.63 12.62 -5.59
C ALA A 21 -27.27 13.06 -6.15
N TYR A 22 -26.25 12.23 -6.01
CA TYR A 22 -24.94 12.43 -6.63
C TYR A 22 -24.97 11.91 -8.07
N SER A 23 -25.39 12.77 -9.00
CA SER A 23 -25.20 12.58 -10.44
C SER A 23 -23.88 13.26 -10.84
N GLY A 24 -22.86 12.46 -11.14
CA GLY A 24 -21.54 12.96 -11.52
C GLY A 24 -20.77 11.98 -12.38
N THR A 25 -21.12 11.96 -13.67
CA THR A 25 -20.43 11.28 -14.77
C THR A 25 -19.00 11.79 -14.92
N GLY A 26 -18.03 11.04 -14.40
CA GLY A 26 -16.60 11.28 -14.59
C GLY A 26 -16.04 10.44 -15.74
N ASN A 27 -15.87 11.06 -16.90
CA ASN A 27 -15.18 10.51 -18.08
C ASN A 27 -13.78 9.98 -17.74
N TYR A 28 -13.54 8.69 -17.97
CA TYR A 28 -12.21 8.10 -17.96
C TYR A 28 -11.53 8.39 -19.30
N ALA A 29 -10.77 9.48 -19.36
CA ALA A 29 -9.86 9.74 -20.47
C ALA A 29 -8.66 8.79 -20.35
N SER A 30 -8.73 7.69 -21.10
CA SER A 30 -7.60 6.84 -21.48
C SER A 30 -6.49 7.69 -22.10
N GLY A 31 -5.28 7.63 -21.54
CA GLY A 31 -4.13 8.21 -22.22
C GLY A 31 -2.93 8.52 -21.33
N SER A 32 -2.14 7.50 -21.00
CA SER A 32 -0.69 7.74 -20.87
C SER A 32 0.09 6.45 -21.07
N MET A 33 0.44 6.17 -22.31
CA MET A 33 1.54 5.26 -22.63
C MET A 33 2.85 5.92 -22.18
N ARG A 34 3.36 5.53 -21.02
CA ARG A 34 4.77 5.75 -20.68
C ARG A 34 5.55 4.52 -21.10
N ALA A 35 6.26 4.66 -22.21
CA ALA A 35 7.30 3.74 -22.62
C ALA A 35 8.40 3.72 -21.54
N SER A 36 8.58 2.56 -20.90
CA SER A 36 9.71 2.29 -20.03
C SER A 36 10.90 1.89 -20.90
N THR A 37 11.81 2.82 -21.16
CA THR A 37 13.16 2.51 -21.65
C THR A 37 14.09 2.37 -20.46
N SER A 38 14.23 1.15 -19.96
CA SER A 38 15.26 0.77 -18.99
C SER A 38 16.59 0.54 -19.71
N ALA A 39 17.36 1.62 -19.93
CA ALA A 39 18.77 1.52 -20.27
C ALA A 39 19.57 1.49 -18.96
N SER A 40 19.94 0.29 -18.51
CA SER A 40 20.94 0.10 -17.45
C SER A 40 22.31 0.49 -17.98
N GLY A 41 22.75 1.71 -17.69
CA GLY A 41 24.13 2.13 -17.88
C GLY A 41 24.98 1.71 -16.70
N VAL A 42 25.69 0.59 -16.82
CA VAL A 42 26.79 0.21 -15.93
C VAL A 42 28.02 1.01 -16.36
N ALA A 43 28.35 2.06 -15.61
CA ALA A 43 29.60 2.79 -15.76
C ALA A 43 30.57 2.37 -14.65
N GLY A 44 31.32 1.29 -14.90
CA GLY A 44 32.51 0.91 -14.14
C GLY A 44 33.75 1.34 -14.93
N ALA A 45 34.46 2.36 -14.46
CA ALA A 45 35.77 2.73 -14.96
C ALA A 45 36.81 2.39 -13.88
N GLY A 46 37.54 1.31 -14.11
CA GLY A 46 38.70 0.88 -13.34
C GLY A 46 39.64 0.13 -14.27
N VAL A 47 40.54 0.88 -14.90
CA VAL A 47 41.58 0.43 -15.82
C VAL A 47 42.72 -0.18 -15.01
N TYR A 48 43.07 -1.45 -15.22
CA TYR A 48 44.42 -2.08 -15.30
C TYR A 48 44.13 -3.55 -15.74
N GLY A 49 44.35 -3.96 -16.99
CA GLY A 49 45.65 -4.37 -17.54
C GLY A 49 45.74 -5.90 -17.61
N THR A 50 46.28 -6.43 -18.72
CA THR A 50 46.84 -7.80 -18.90
C THR A 50 46.07 -8.77 -19.83
N THR A 51 46.58 -8.81 -21.06
CA THR A 51 46.74 -9.92 -22.03
C THR A 51 45.64 -10.97 -22.25
N ALA A 52 45.23 -11.03 -23.52
CA ALA A 52 44.47 -12.10 -24.16
C ALA A 52 45.08 -13.50 -23.98
N PRO A 53 44.25 -14.54 -24.15
CA PRO A 53 44.48 -15.38 -25.33
C PRO A 53 43.21 -15.65 -26.15
N ALA A 54 43.49 -15.90 -27.43
CA ALA A 54 42.55 -16.23 -28.47
C ALA A 54 41.80 -17.55 -28.21
N GLY A 55 40.52 -17.54 -28.55
CA GLY A 55 39.65 -18.70 -28.55
C GLY A 55 38.34 -18.35 -29.23
N GLN A 56 38.34 -18.34 -30.56
CA GLN A 56 37.11 -18.29 -31.36
C GLN A 56 36.33 -19.59 -31.13
N ALA A 57 35.22 -19.49 -30.41
CA ALA A 57 34.15 -20.48 -30.47
C ALA A 57 32.96 -19.85 -31.18
N VAL A 58 32.67 -20.36 -32.38
CA VAL A 58 31.47 -20.04 -33.15
C VAL A 58 30.28 -20.65 -32.40
N ALA A 59 29.61 -19.84 -31.59
CA ALA A 59 28.36 -20.22 -30.95
C ALA A 59 27.22 -20.04 -31.98
N THR A 60 26.76 -21.15 -32.51
CA THR A 60 25.47 -21.28 -33.20
C THR A 60 24.38 -20.74 -32.28
N HIS A 61 23.79 -19.61 -32.69
CA HIS A 61 22.64 -19.00 -32.04
C HIS A 61 21.41 -19.89 -32.29
N GLU A 62 21.13 -20.85 -31.39
CA GLU A 62 19.79 -21.39 -31.31
C GLU A 62 18.85 -20.26 -30.83
N PRO A 63 17.73 -20.00 -31.51
CA PRO A 63 16.71 -19.11 -31.00
C PRO A 63 16.09 -19.77 -29.77
N THR A 64 16.63 -19.44 -28.60
CA THR A 64 15.99 -19.73 -27.33
C THR A 64 14.63 -19.04 -27.36
N TYR A 65 13.59 -19.82 -27.64
CA TYR A 65 12.20 -19.40 -27.48
C TYR A 65 12.08 -18.93 -26.04
N ARG A 66 12.06 -17.62 -25.85
CA ARG A 66 11.82 -16.98 -24.56
C ARG A 66 10.30 -17.10 -24.35
N PRO A 67 9.79 -18.04 -23.54
CA PRO A 67 8.37 -18.09 -23.26
C PRO A 67 7.98 -16.73 -22.70
N SER A 68 7.02 -16.09 -23.37
CA SER A 68 6.44 -14.84 -22.93
C SER A 68 5.90 -15.08 -21.52
N ALA A 69 6.39 -14.30 -20.54
CA ALA A 69 6.11 -14.46 -19.11
C ALA A 69 4.67 -14.08 -18.73
N ARG A 70 3.69 -14.37 -19.61
CA ARG A 70 2.27 -14.09 -19.39
C ARG A 70 1.40 -15.33 -19.30
N ASP A 71 1.89 -16.52 -19.67
CA ASP A 71 1.02 -17.72 -19.74
C ASP A 71 1.62 -18.99 -19.09
N THR A 72 2.32 -18.87 -17.96
CA THR A 72 2.66 -20.05 -17.14
C THR A 72 2.19 -19.89 -15.71
N TYR A 73 0.87 -20.05 -15.51
CA TYR A 73 0.30 -20.33 -14.20
C TYR A 73 -0.43 -21.67 -14.25
N THR A 74 0.35 -22.74 -14.24
CA THR A 74 -0.18 -24.05 -13.83
C THR A 74 0.95 -24.77 -13.12
N THR A 75 1.21 -24.39 -11.87
CA THR A 75 1.83 -25.30 -10.91
C THR A 75 0.75 -26.32 -10.57
N PRO A 76 0.82 -27.57 -11.04
CA PRO A 76 -0.16 -28.59 -10.72
C PRO A 76 0.22 -29.16 -9.35
N THR A 77 -0.38 -28.62 -8.30
CA THR A 77 -0.33 -29.26 -6.98
C THR A 77 -1.37 -30.37 -6.94
N ALA A 78 -0.86 -31.59 -7.16
CA ALA A 78 -1.36 -32.91 -6.79
C ALA A 78 -2.83 -33.05 -6.28
N GLU A 79 -3.59 -33.80 -7.08
CA GLU A 79 -4.71 -34.71 -6.72
C GLU A 79 -6.09 -34.15 -6.37
N GLY A 80 -6.32 -32.84 -6.43
CA GLY A 80 -7.68 -32.28 -6.46
C GLY A 80 -7.98 -31.64 -7.81
N SER A 81 -9.08 -32.00 -8.46
CA SER A 81 -9.60 -31.19 -9.57
C SER A 81 -9.72 -29.75 -9.08
N PRO A 82 -9.10 -28.75 -9.76
CA PRO A 82 -9.19 -27.37 -9.34
C PRO A 82 -10.67 -26.99 -9.25
N MET A 83 -11.03 -26.29 -8.17
CA MET A 83 -12.39 -25.79 -7.99
C MET A 83 -12.81 -25.02 -9.24
N THR A 84 -14.06 -25.15 -9.65
CA THR A 84 -14.60 -24.23 -10.66
C THR A 84 -14.58 -22.81 -10.10
N HIS A 85 -14.53 -21.81 -10.98
CA HIS A 85 -14.47 -20.41 -10.57
C HIS A 85 -15.63 -20.02 -9.63
N ASP A 86 -16.83 -20.52 -9.90
CA ASP A 86 -18.00 -20.30 -9.05
C ASP A 86 -17.89 -20.96 -7.68
N GLN A 87 -17.36 -22.20 -7.61
CA GLN A 87 -17.10 -22.87 -6.35
C GLN A 87 -16.06 -22.12 -5.51
N ALA A 88 -14.97 -21.68 -6.14
CA ALA A 88 -13.94 -20.89 -5.49
C ALA A 88 -14.49 -19.57 -4.95
N ARG A 89 -15.36 -18.90 -5.72
CA ARG A 89 -16.03 -17.68 -5.27
C ARG A 89 -16.93 -17.93 -4.05
N ASN A 90 -17.75 -18.99 -4.08
CA ASN A 90 -18.61 -19.35 -2.95
C ASN A 90 -17.80 -19.66 -1.70
N PHE A 91 -16.68 -20.36 -1.85
CA PHE A 91 -15.76 -20.65 -0.75
C PHE A 91 -15.16 -19.37 -0.13
N LEU A 92 -14.75 -18.40 -0.96
CA LEU A 92 -14.26 -17.11 -0.47
C LEU A 92 -15.36 -16.31 0.24
N GLU A 93 -16.62 -16.39 -0.22
CA GLU A 93 -17.76 -15.75 0.43
C GLU A 93 -18.06 -16.36 1.80
N GLU A 94 -18.05 -17.69 1.91
CA GLU A 94 -18.23 -18.39 3.18
C GLU A 94 -17.11 -18.04 4.16
N PHE A 95 -15.85 -18.05 3.72
CA PHE A 95 -14.72 -17.64 4.55
C PHE A 95 -14.84 -16.18 5.00
N TYR A 96 -15.32 -15.28 4.13
CA TYR A 96 -15.53 -13.87 4.46
C TYR A 96 -16.62 -13.70 5.51
N ALA A 97 -17.74 -14.40 5.37
CA ALA A 97 -18.86 -14.35 6.30
C ALA A 97 -18.53 -14.97 7.67
N ALA A 98 -17.70 -16.03 7.69
CA ALA A 98 -17.29 -16.68 8.93
C ALA A 98 -16.27 -15.86 9.77
N ASN A 99 -15.61 -14.87 9.17
CA ASN A 99 -14.56 -14.08 9.82
C ASN A 99 -15.03 -12.66 10.22
N ASP A 100 -15.95 -12.59 11.19
CA ASP A 100 -16.53 -11.31 11.65
C ASP A 100 -15.51 -10.28 12.13
N GLY A 101 -14.40 -10.72 12.73
CA GLY A 101 -13.34 -9.83 13.25
C GLY A 101 -12.16 -9.60 12.31
N ASN A 102 -12.02 -10.40 11.25
CA ASN A 102 -10.85 -10.33 10.37
C ASN A 102 -11.19 -10.57 8.90
N LYS A 103 -12.00 -9.66 8.36
CA LYS A 103 -12.32 -9.56 6.92
C LYS A 103 -11.09 -9.23 6.04
N ARG A 104 -9.87 -9.20 6.59
CA ARG A 104 -8.61 -8.85 5.91
C ARG A 104 -7.57 -9.95 6.10
N PRO A 105 -7.66 -11.05 5.33
CA PRO A 105 -6.75 -12.17 5.49
C PRO A 105 -5.29 -11.74 5.31
N GLY A 106 -4.43 -12.23 6.20
CA GLY A 106 -2.98 -12.02 6.14
C GLY A 106 -2.33 -12.70 4.92
N PRO A 107 -1.04 -12.43 4.63
CA PRO A 107 -0.35 -13.03 3.49
C PRO A 107 -0.41 -14.56 3.47
N GLU A 108 -0.18 -15.21 4.61
CA GLU A 108 -0.21 -16.67 4.75
C GLU A 108 -1.62 -17.25 4.55
N GLN A 109 -2.64 -16.58 5.10
CA GLN A 109 -4.04 -16.96 4.88
C GLN A 109 -4.41 -16.85 3.40
N ARG A 110 -3.98 -15.78 2.71
CA ARG A 110 -4.24 -15.65 1.26
C ARG A 110 -3.54 -16.73 0.45
N ALA A 111 -2.31 -17.10 0.80
CA ALA A 111 -1.60 -18.21 0.16
C ALA A 111 -2.34 -19.56 0.35
N THR A 112 -2.87 -19.78 1.55
CA THR A 112 -3.67 -20.98 1.87
C THR A 112 -4.97 -21.01 1.05
N LEU A 113 -5.71 -19.89 1.02
CA LEU A 113 -6.94 -19.77 0.22
C LEU A 113 -6.67 -19.96 -1.28
N ALA A 114 -5.57 -19.39 -1.79
CA ALA A 114 -5.13 -19.59 -3.16
C ALA A 114 -4.83 -21.06 -3.46
N GLY A 115 -4.17 -21.77 -2.54
CA GLY A 115 -3.90 -23.20 -2.65
C GLY A 115 -5.18 -24.04 -2.68
N ILE A 116 -6.16 -23.74 -1.82
CA ILE A 116 -7.44 -24.48 -1.75
C ILE A 116 -8.30 -24.22 -2.98
N THR A 117 -8.40 -22.97 -3.41
CA THR A 117 -9.29 -22.56 -4.51
C THR A 117 -8.67 -22.76 -5.90
N GLY A 118 -7.35 -22.94 -5.98
CA GLY A 118 -6.60 -22.91 -7.24
C GLY A 118 -6.50 -21.52 -7.87
N LEU A 119 -6.92 -20.46 -7.17
CA LEU A 119 -6.83 -19.07 -7.66
C LEU A 119 -5.46 -18.47 -7.37
N ASN A 120 -5.08 -17.46 -8.15
CA ASN A 120 -3.87 -16.69 -7.88
C ASN A 120 -4.00 -15.90 -6.55
N ILE A 121 -2.93 -15.83 -5.76
CA ILE A 121 -2.90 -15.09 -4.50
C ILE A 121 -3.28 -13.61 -4.65
N ASP A 122 -2.91 -12.96 -5.76
CA ASP A 122 -3.27 -11.58 -6.07
C ASP A 122 -4.75 -11.45 -6.39
N TYR A 123 -5.32 -12.46 -7.07
CA TYR A 123 -6.76 -12.51 -7.33
C TYR A 123 -7.54 -12.60 -6.01
N VAL A 124 -7.13 -13.51 -5.11
CA VAL A 124 -7.73 -13.61 -3.77
C VAL A 124 -7.61 -12.27 -3.03
N ALA A 125 -6.44 -11.64 -3.03
CA ALA A 125 -6.23 -10.34 -2.39
C ALA A 125 -7.18 -9.25 -2.93
N ASN A 126 -7.32 -9.17 -4.26
CA ASN A 126 -8.21 -8.22 -4.92
C ASN A 126 -9.68 -8.50 -4.63
N TRP A 127 -10.09 -9.77 -4.67
CA TRP A 127 -11.45 -10.17 -4.32
C TRP A 127 -11.85 -9.70 -2.92
N PHE A 128 -10.98 -9.89 -1.92
CA PHE A 128 -11.22 -9.39 -0.56
C PHE A 128 -11.24 -7.86 -0.47
N ASN A 129 -10.42 -7.15 -1.26
CA ASN A 129 -10.48 -5.68 -1.34
C ASN A 129 -11.81 -5.20 -1.90
N ASP A 130 -12.27 -5.80 -3.00
CA ASP A 130 -13.52 -5.45 -3.66
C ASP A 130 -14.73 -5.79 -2.79
N LYS A 131 -14.74 -6.98 -2.15
CA LYS A 131 -15.82 -7.39 -1.24
C LYS A 131 -15.97 -6.40 -0.09
N ARG A 132 -14.86 -5.97 0.54
CA ARG A 132 -14.87 -4.94 1.60
C ARG A 132 -15.33 -3.56 1.13
N ARG A 133 -15.10 -3.21 -0.14
CA ARG A 133 -15.57 -1.93 -0.69
C ARG A 133 -17.09 -1.92 -0.86
N ILE A 134 -17.67 -3.09 -1.12
CA ILE A 134 -19.12 -3.26 -1.34
C ILE A 134 -19.86 -3.51 -0.02
N ASP A 135 -19.20 -4.18 0.93
CA ASP A 135 -19.74 -4.48 2.26
C ASP A 135 -19.96 -3.19 3.07
N GLN A 136 -21.23 -2.83 3.28
CA GLN A 136 -21.63 -1.63 4.03
C GLN A 136 -21.35 -1.77 5.53
N ASP A 137 -21.38 -3.00 6.05
CA ASP A 137 -21.10 -3.29 7.46
C ASP A 137 -19.59 -3.36 7.74
N TYR A 138 -18.77 -3.32 6.70
CA TYR A 138 -17.33 -3.22 6.85
C TYR A 138 -16.95 -1.81 7.32
N VAL A 139 -16.80 -1.65 8.64
CA VAL A 139 -16.24 -0.43 9.23
C VAL A 139 -14.73 -0.38 8.95
N PRO A 140 -14.23 0.53 8.09
CA PRO A 140 -12.81 0.62 7.78
C PRO A 140 -12.05 1.08 9.03
N GLY A 141 -11.42 0.12 9.71
CA GLY A 141 -10.81 0.32 11.02
C GLY A 141 -11.18 -0.74 12.07
N SER A 142 -12.09 -1.67 11.79
CA SER A 142 -12.34 -2.78 12.75
C SER A 142 -11.19 -3.82 12.79
N THR A 143 -10.24 -3.75 11.85
CA THR A 143 -9.03 -4.60 11.95
C THR A 143 -8.24 -4.22 13.20
N PRO A 144 -7.63 -5.16 13.94
CA PRO A 144 -6.74 -4.87 15.08
C PRO A 144 -5.52 -4.02 14.71
N TYR A 145 -5.29 -3.75 13.42
CA TYR A 145 -4.33 -2.79 12.89
C TYR A 145 -4.98 -1.45 12.52
N ASN A 146 -6.03 -1.05 13.22
CA ASN A 146 -6.50 0.32 13.22
C ASN A 146 -5.41 1.14 13.91
N ARG A 147 -4.36 1.48 13.14
CA ARG A 147 -3.53 2.61 13.52
C ARG A 147 -4.52 3.74 13.73
N PRO A 148 -4.62 4.31 14.94
CA PRO A 148 -5.49 5.42 15.23
C PRO A 148 -5.40 6.35 14.04
N ARG A 149 -6.55 6.67 13.40
CA ARG A 149 -6.57 7.66 12.31
C ARG A 149 -5.88 8.87 12.90
N MET A 150 -4.61 9.05 12.53
CA MET A 150 -3.75 9.98 13.25
C MET A 150 -4.48 11.30 13.27
N GLY A 151 -4.85 11.74 14.48
CA GLY A 151 -5.56 12.99 14.68
C GLY A 151 -4.86 14.00 13.80
N ARG A 152 -5.62 14.57 12.84
CA ARG A 152 -5.04 15.29 11.71
C ARG A 152 -4.20 16.42 12.29
N LEU A 153 -2.87 16.23 12.30
CA LEU A 153 -1.97 17.18 12.95
C LEU A 153 -2.28 18.57 12.43
N ASN A 154 -2.55 19.50 13.34
CA ASN A 154 -2.79 20.88 12.94
C ASN A 154 -1.48 21.48 12.39
N GLU A 155 -1.58 22.57 11.62
CA GLU A 155 -0.39 23.16 11.00
C GLU A 155 0.61 23.70 12.04
N ALA A 156 0.13 24.17 13.19
CA ALA A 156 0.99 24.65 14.29
C ALA A 156 1.84 23.52 14.90
N GLN A 157 1.25 22.36 15.15
CA GLN A 157 1.90 21.14 15.64
C GLN A 157 2.93 20.64 14.62
N LYS A 158 2.59 20.62 13.32
CA LYS A 158 3.56 20.26 12.28
C LYS A 158 4.75 21.23 12.24
N ALA A 159 4.50 22.53 12.40
CA ALA A 159 5.56 23.53 12.42
C ALA A 159 6.48 23.33 13.64
N GLN A 160 5.92 23.07 14.82
CA GLN A 160 6.68 22.77 16.04
C GLN A 160 7.51 21.48 15.90
N LEU A 161 6.91 20.40 15.41
CA LEU A 161 7.62 19.15 15.13
C LEU A 161 8.76 19.35 14.14
N LYS A 162 8.58 20.20 13.12
CA LYS A 162 9.62 20.53 12.16
C LYS A 162 10.79 21.27 12.80
N VAL A 163 10.53 22.28 13.63
CA VAL A 163 11.58 23.01 14.37
C VAL A 163 12.39 22.06 15.25
N ARG A 164 11.75 21.10 15.93
CA ARG A 164 12.44 20.10 16.75
C ARG A 164 13.24 19.09 15.93
N LEU A 165 12.71 18.67 14.78
CA LEU A 165 13.42 17.79 13.86
C LEU A 165 14.71 18.44 13.36
N ASP A 166 14.65 19.72 12.98
CA ASP A 166 15.79 20.50 12.51
C ASP A 166 16.85 20.70 13.62
N ARG A 167 16.45 20.69 14.89
CA ARG A 167 17.35 20.72 16.06
C ARG A 167 17.95 19.36 16.43
N GLY A 168 17.46 18.27 15.85
CA GLY A 168 17.88 16.91 16.17
C GLY A 168 17.22 16.28 17.40
N GLU A 169 16.19 16.93 17.97
CA GLU A 169 15.45 16.49 19.17
C GLU A 169 14.45 15.35 18.89
N LEU A 170 14.37 14.86 17.64
CA LEU A 170 13.49 13.77 17.21
C LEU A 170 14.33 12.61 16.63
N SER A 171 15.33 12.19 17.40
CA SER A 171 16.28 11.15 17.00
C SER A 171 15.94 9.79 17.60
N THR A 172 15.34 9.77 18.80
CA THR A 172 15.01 8.56 19.55
C THR A 172 13.52 8.46 19.86
N LYS A 173 13.04 7.22 20.03
CA LYS A 173 11.63 6.96 20.35
C LYS A 173 11.21 7.54 21.72
N ALA A 174 12.15 7.64 22.66
CA ALA A 174 11.90 8.24 23.97
C ALA A 174 11.61 9.75 23.84
N GLU A 175 12.36 10.47 23.01
CA GLU A 175 12.12 11.88 22.73
C GLU A 175 10.77 12.11 22.04
N HIS A 176 10.39 11.19 21.15
CA HIS A 176 9.10 11.26 20.47
C HIS A 176 7.92 11.20 21.45
N ALA A 177 8.02 10.35 22.49
CA ALA A 177 6.98 10.25 23.52
C ALA A 177 6.86 11.53 24.36
N VAL A 178 7.99 12.14 24.75
CA VAL A 178 7.99 13.42 25.50
C VAL A 178 7.37 14.54 24.67
N ILE A 179 7.71 14.62 23.38
CA ILE A 179 7.16 15.62 22.47
C ILE A 179 5.67 15.37 22.21
N ALA A 180 5.25 14.12 22.15
CA ALA A 180 3.85 13.76 22.00
C ALA A 180 3.03 14.25 23.20
N GLU A 181 3.52 14.02 24.42
CA GLU A 181 2.88 14.52 25.65
C GLU A 181 2.78 16.05 25.65
N GLU A 182 3.85 16.75 25.29
CA GLU A 182 3.88 18.22 25.25
C GLU A 182 2.90 18.81 24.23
N LEU A 183 2.72 18.15 23.08
CA LEU A 183 1.85 18.62 22.00
C LEU A 183 0.41 18.13 22.10
N GLY A 184 0.08 17.33 23.13
CA GLY A 184 -1.22 16.68 23.27
C GLY A 184 -1.50 15.70 22.12
N LEU A 185 -0.46 14.99 21.67
CA LEU A 185 -0.49 14.03 20.57
C LEU A 185 -0.20 12.62 21.08
N GLU A 186 -0.54 11.64 20.26
CA GLU A 186 -0.12 10.26 20.49
C GLU A 186 1.33 10.05 20.01
N SER A 187 2.12 9.27 20.75
CA SER A 187 3.53 8.99 20.39
C SER A 187 3.65 8.39 18.98
N ASP A 188 2.74 7.50 18.61
CA ASP A 188 2.71 6.90 17.28
C ASP A 188 2.48 7.95 16.17
N ALA A 189 1.72 9.01 16.47
CA ALA A 189 1.48 10.11 15.54
C ALA A 189 2.76 10.89 15.24
N VAL A 190 3.58 11.14 16.27
CA VAL A 190 4.90 11.75 16.12
C VAL A 190 5.83 10.83 15.33
N ASP A 191 5.88 9.54 15.67
CA ASP A 191 6.69 8.52 14.97
C ASP A 191 6.42 8.51 13.46
N ALA A 192 5.14 8.39 13.07
CA ALA A 192 4.79 8.33 11.66
C ALA A 192 4.99 9.67 10.94
N TRP A 193 4.78 10.80 11.61
CA TRP A 193 5.06 12.11 11.02
C TRP A 193 6.56 12.27 10.75
N VAL A 194 7.42 11.95 11.72
CA VAL A 194 8.88 12.00 11.56
C VAL A 194 9.34 11.08 10.44
N TYR A 195 8.81 9.85 10.38
CA TYR A 195 9.10 8.91 9.30
C TYR A 195 8.71 9.49 7.93
N ALA A 196 7.48 10.00 7.79
CA ALA A 196 6.99 10.59 6.55
C ALA A 196 7.82 11.81 6.12
N GLN A 197 8.25 12.64 7.07
CA GLN A 197 9.07 13.83 6.82
C GLN A 197 10.46 13.46 6.29
N ARG A 198 11.15 12.51 6.94
CA ARG A 198 12.45 12.01 6.48
C ARG A 198 12.36 11.37 5.09
N GLN A 199 11.27 10.66 4.79
CA GLN A 199 11.04 10.09 3.45
C GLN A 199 10.88 11.18 2.38
N ARG A 200 10.15 12.26 2.67
CA ARG A 200 10.01 13.41 1.76
C ARG A 200 11.36 14.07 1.48
N GLU A 201 12.18 14.26 2.50
CA GLU A 201 13.52 14.84 2.34
C GLU A 201 14.46 13.98 1.48
N ARG A 202 14.42 12.65 1.66
CA ARG A 202 15.15 11.71 0.80
C ARG A 202 14.68 11.82 -0.64
N TYR A 203 13.37 11.84 -0.86
CA TYR A 203 12.79 11.98 -2.19
C TYR A 203 13.20 13.31 -2.86
N HIS A 204 13.13 14.43 -2.14
CA HIS A 204 13.58 15.73 -2.64
C HIS A 204 15.08 15.76 -2.95
N SER A 205 15.89 15.12 -2.11
CA SER A 205 17.35 15.02 -2.32
C SER A 205 17.68 14.21 -3.59
N GLN A 206 16.99 13.07 -3.80
CA GLN A 206 17.14 12.26 -5.01
C GLN A 206 16.69 13.02 -6.27
N LYS A 207 15.57 13.74 -6.19
CA LYS A 207 15.10 14.55 -7.32
C LYS A 207 16.08 15.67 -7.67
N LYS A 208 16.67 16.32 -6.66
CA LYS A 208 17.66 17.39 -6.85
C LYS A 208 18.97 16.88 -7.45
N SER A 209 19.43 15.68 -7.07
CA SER A 209 20.63 15.09 -7.68
C SER A 209 20.37 14.62 -9.11
N ALA A 210 19.19 14.06 -9.42
CA ALA A 210 18.81 13.66 -10.77
C ALA A 210 18.67 14.85 -11.74
N GLN A 211 18.32 16.04 -11.25
CA GLN A 211 18.18 17.25 -12.06
C GLN A 211 19.50 17.96 -12.37
N LYS A 212 20.63 17.61 -11.75
CA LYS A 212 21.94 18.18 -12.12
C LYS A 212 22.30 17.67 -13.52
N PRO A 213 22.23 18.51 -14.57
CA PRO A 213 22.46 18.05 -15.93
C PRO A 213 23.90 17.54 -16.05
N LEU A 214 24.04 16.29 -16.49
CA LEU A 214 25.31 15.63 -16.78
C LEU A 214 25.90 16.16 -18.11
N PHE A 215 25.85 17.46 -18.33
CA PHE A 215 26.51 18.10 -19.46
C PHE A 215 27.68 18.92 -18.91
N LYS A 216 28.81 18.24 -18.70
CA LYS A 216 30.09 18.93 -18.66
C LYS A 216 30.38 19.34 -20.10
N ALA A 217 30.12 20.60 -20.43
CA ALA A 217 30.59 21.16 -21.68
C ALA A 217 32.12 21.08 -21.69
N THR A 218 32.67 20.27 -22.60
CA THR A 218 34.11 20.25 -22.85
C THR A 218 34.49 21.60 -23.45
N PRO A 219 35.35 22.41 -22.80
CA PRO A 219 35.86 23.63 -23.41
C PRO A 219 36.70 23.25 -24.63
N ARG A 220 36.51 24.00 -25.72
CA ARG A 220 37.13 23.79 -27.03
C ARG A 220 38.39 24.62 -27.18
#